data_AF-A0A9D6LC83-F1
#
_entry.id   AF-A0A9D6LC83-F1
#
_cell.length_a   1.000
_cell.length_b   1.000
_cell.length_c   1.000
_cell.angle_alpha   90.00
_cell.angle_beta   90.00
_cell.angle_gamma   90.00
#
_symmetry.space_group_name_H-M   'P 1'
#
loop_
_entity.id
_entity.type
_entity.pdbx_description
1 polymer ?
#
loop_
_entity_poly.entity_id
_entity_poly.type
_entity_poly.pdbx_seq_one_letter_code
_entity_poly.pdbx_strand_id
1 'polypeptide(L)'
;ASGRSANGLSLATVKRLASRLKLWATIQERVEAAYKQIGGDDATTASGFPRGTLLPAFKAALVPPGGLKLVEDFRPLFLAQDSYISYPYDLDLELRYSFSDLSRRNLYRMLVTMLLEGYAEDPKRPLATQGLVLSELTSFVVDVHDVISDLRFGPQDQTDEKLAIQRFTEANIFTSVANGDAYFGLNEGIEYMGFLGSAKAVAKPLWERALRDCPNEGHDVYGRTGVNAPCFRALFFDRDGLRSFVGRVMPKMVEAYEALDVAGKASFRLALEIAARKGRHDDQPIDSFEGENFVMVLSYIESLFKRFDVDREGQMYMQQALEAFPVVCSKLKEVSKLPGTCKPRWGLLEALFGHFLVFGEAPQQAKPDLGDKILVGIKYVGWAIRWAGLRHCTKCSYRVDRPKILSVIEALSSFGKTSVDFESPNWGGVQASTMPTDPLLGGEW
;
A
#
# COMPACT_ATOMS: atom_id res chain seq x y z
N ALA A 1 33.20 -12.55 9.63
CA ALA A 1 32.33 -12.73 10.80
C ALA A 1 30.88 -12.55 10.34
N SER A 2 30.19 -13.65 10.05
CA SER A 2 28.84 -13.67 9.47
C SER A 2 27.80 -13.28 10.53
N GLY A 3 27.07 -12.20 10.28
CA GLY A 3 26.08 -11.57 11.15
C GLY A 3 24.84 -12.41 11.46
N ARG A 4 25.01 -13.50 12.21
CA ARG A 4 23.91 -14.16 12.95
C ARG A 4 23.69 -13.51 14.33
N SER A 5 23.59 -12.19 14.41
CA SER A 5 23.14 -11.51 15.65
C SER A 5 21.61 -11.39 15.72
N ALA A 6 20.91 -11.54 14.60
CA ALA A 6 19.48 -11.81 14.57
C ALA A 6 19.27 -13.29 14.94
N ASN A 7 18.82 -13.56 16.16
CA ASN A 7 18.63 -14.92 16.65
C ASN A 7 17.22 -15.46 16.32
N GLY A 8 16.48 -14.87 15.38
CA GLY A 8 15.10 -15.24 15.05
C GLY A 8 14.25 -15.43 16.31
N LEU A 9 13.47 -16.52 16.36
CA LEU A 9 12.74 -16.98 17.55
C LEU A 9 13.62 -17.68 18.61
N SER A 10 14.65 -17.02 19.12
CA SER A 10 15.48 -17.54 20.23
C SER A 10 14.91 -17.24 21.62
N LEU A 11 15.43 -17.93 22.65
CA LEU A 11 15.16 -17.61 24.06
C LEU A 11 15.48 -16.14 24.41
N ALA A 12 16.53 -15.57 23.82
CA ALA A 12 16.85 -14.15 24.01
C ALA A 12 15.76 -13.25 23.41
N THR A 13 15.24 -13.60 22.23
CA THR A 13 14.10 -12.92 21.61
C THR A 13 12.84 -13.04 22.46
N VAL A 14 12.55 -14.21 23.02
CA VAL A 14 11.41 -14.42 23.93
C VAL A 14 11.53 -13.58 25.20
N LYS A 15 12.73 -13.45 25.78
CA LYS A 15 12.98 -12.55 26.93
C LYS A 15 12.76 -11.08 26.56
N ARG A 16 13.17 -10.65 25.36
CA ARG A 16 12.86 -9.30 24.84
C ARG A 16 11.35 -9.12 24.61
N LEU A 17 10.64 -10.14 24.14
CA LEU A 17 9.19 -10.09 24.01
C LEU A 17 8.51 -9.83 25.35
N ALA A 18 8.95 -10.49 26.43
CA ALA A 18 8.39 -10.22 27.76
C ALA A 18 8.59 -8.76 28.19
N SER A 19 9.76 -8.15 27.93
CA SER A 19 9.98 -6.73 28.25
C SER A 19 9.17 -5.80 27.35
N ARG A 20 8.97 -6.15 26.09
CA ARG A 20 8.12 -5.40 25.15
C ARG A 20 6.64 -5.46 25.51
N LEU A 21 6.15 -6.62 25.94
CA LEU A 21 4.78 -6.76 26.43
C LEU A 21 4.55 -5.93 27.69
N LYS A 22 5.53 -5.91 28.61
CA LYS A 22 5.48 -5.03 29.78
C LYS A 22 5.44 -3.55 29.37
N LEU A 23 6.28 -3.14 28.41
CA LEU A 23 6.27 -1.78 27.88
C LEU A 23 4.93 -1.43 27.22
N TRP A 24 4.36 -2.34 26.42
CA TRP A 24 3.05 -2.18 25.81
C TRP A 24 1.96 -1.96 26.87
N ALA A 25 1.92 -2.80 27.90
CA ALA A 25 0.97 -2.69 29.00
C ALA A 25 1.12 -1.35 29.74
N THR A 26 2.36 -0.94 30.03
CA THR A 26 2.62 0.37 30.61
C THR A 26 2.13 1.51 29.71
N ILE A 27 2.35 1.45 28.39
CA ILE A 27 1.83 2.49 27.48
C ILE A 27 0.29 2.47 27.48
N GLN A 28 -0.32 1.29 27.50
CA GLN A 28 -1.77 1.12 27.48
C GLN A 28 -2.44 1.72 28.72
N GLU A 29 -1.93 1.45 29.92
CA GLU A 29 -2.40 2.07 31.17
C GLU A 29 -2.36 3.60 31.11
N ARG A 30 -1.37 4.17 30.40
CA ARG A 30 -1.24 5.62 30.25
C ARG A 30 -2.19 6.19 29.21
N VAL A 31 -2.45 5.46 28.12
CA VAL A 31 -3.52 5.81 27.17
C VAL A 31 -4.85 5.85 27.93
N GLU A 32 -5.14 4.84 28.75
CA GLU A 32 -6.35 4.81 29.59
C GLU A 32 -6.42 5.99 30.57
N ALA A 33 -5.31 6.30 31.27
CA ALA A 33 -5.25 7.42 32.19
C ALA A 33 -5.47 8.77 31.50
N ALA A 34 -4.89 8.97 30.31
CA ALA A 34 -5.05 10.19 29.54
C ALA A 34 -6.51 10.38 29.07
N TYR A 35 -7.18 9.31 28.64
CA TYR A 35 -8.61 9.37 28.29
C TYR A 35 -9.50 9.68 29.49
N LYS A 36 -9.22 9.06 30.65
CA LYS A 36 -9.94 9.37 31.89
C LYS A 36 -9.76 10.83 32.30
N GLN A 37 -8.55 11.39 32.16
CA GLN A 37 -8.25 12.78 32.52
C GLN A 37 -9.05 13.80 31.71
N ILE A 38 -9.31 13.53 30.42
CA ILE A 38 -10.06 14.44 29.54
C ILE A 38 -11.58 14.19 29.57
N GLY A 39 -12.07 13.39 30.53
CA GLY A 39 -13.49 13.08 30.69
C GLY A 39 -14.02 12.08 29.66
N GLY A 40 -13.17 11.19 29.14
CA GLY A 40 -13.60 10.09 28.28
C GLY A 40 -14.54 9.14 29.03
N ASP A 41 -15.83 9.18 28.69
CA ASP A 41 -16.82 8.13 28.93
C ASP A 41 -16.86 7.13 27.77
N ASP A 42 -17.65 6.06 27.83
CA ASP A 42 -17.69 5.04 26.77
C ASP A 42 -18.07 5.62 25.39
N ALA A 43 -18.90 6.67 25.35
CA ALA A 43 -19.39 7.29 24.11
C ALA A 43 -18.40 8.30 23.49
N THR A 44 -17.70 9.08 24.30
CA THR A 44 -16.63 10.01 23.86
C THR A 44 -15.34 9.28 23.55
N THR A 45 -15.05 8.20 24.30
CA THR A 45 -14.04 7.19 23.95
C THR A 45 -14.34 6.55 22.60
N ALA A 46 -15.63 6.35 22.31
CA ALA A 46 -16.09 5.90 21.00
C ALA A 46 -15.90 6.95 19.93
N SER A 47 -16.20 8.24 20.08
CA SER A 47 -16.04 9.22 18.97
C SER A 47 -14.62 9.78 18.80
N GLY A 48 -13.78 9.66 19.82
CA GLY A 48 -12.40 10.14 19.82
C GLY A 48 -12.26 11.65 19.99
N PHE A 49 -11.05 12.07 20.35
CA PHE A 49 -10.72 13.45 20.67
C PHE A 49 -9.75 14.05 19.65
N PRO A 50 -9.84 15.36 19.35
CA PRO A 50 -8.85 16.04 18.53
C PRO A 50 -7.45 15.95 19.14
N ARG A 51 -6.42 15.93 18.28
CA ARG A 51 -4.99 15.91 18.70
C ARG A 51 -4.67 16.98 19.75
N GLY A 52 -5.18 18.20 19.57
CA GLY A 52 -4.94 19.33 20.48
C GLY A 52 -5.45 19.10 21.91
N THR A 53 -6.50 18.29 22.08
CA THR A 53 -7.04 17.92 23.38
C THR A 53 -6.28 16.77 24.02
N LEU A 54 -5.90 15.77 23.22
CA LEU A 54 -5.20 14.58 23.71
C LEU A 54 -3.75 14.84 24.06
N LEU A 55 -3.02 15.60 23.24
CA LEU A 55 -1.58 15.75 23.37
C LEU A 55 -1.16 16.31 24.74
N PRO A 56 -1.82 17.34 25.32
CA PRO A 56 -1.53 17.80 26.66
C PRO A 56 -1.76 16.74 27.74
N ALA A 57 -2.86 15.97 27.66
CA ALA A 57 -3.14 14.89 28.61
C ALA A 57 -2.10 13.77 28.52
N PHE A 58 -1.68 13.42 27.31
CA PHE A 58 -0.59 12.47 27.07
C PHE A 58 0.74 12.98 27.64
N LYS A 59 1.08 14.25 27.44
CA LYS A 59 2.29 14.86 28.02
C LYS A 59 2.27 14.87 29.55
N ALA A 60 1.10 15.07 30.16
CA ALA A 60 0.94 14.99 31.61
C ALA A 60 1.02 13.55 32.14
N ALA A 61 0.51 12.57 31.38
CA ALA A 61 0.45 11.17 31.80
C ALA A 61 1.76 10.39 31.54
N LEU A 62 2.60 10.80 30.59
CA LEU A 62 3.71 10.00 30.07
C LEU A 62 5.09 10.47 30.54
N VAL A 63 5.83 9.57 31.19
CA VAL A 63 7.25 9.74 31.57
C VAL A 63 8.22 8.86 30.75
N PRO A 64 7.83 7.79 30.01
CA PRO A 64 8.69 7.25 28.96
C PRO A 64 8.36 7.86 27.57
N PRO A 65 9.37 8.11 26.72
CA PRO A 65 9.23 8.79 25.42
C PRO A 65 8.39 8.02 24.37
N GLY A 66 7.92 6.81 24.68
CA GLY A 66 7.22 5.94 23.74
C GLY A 66 5.80 6.41 23.39
N GLY A 67 4.95 6.67 24.39
CA GLY A 67 3.52 6.95 24.16
C GLY A 67 3.27 8.26 23.42
N LEU A 68 4.13 9.26 23.59
CA LEU A 68 3.97 10.59 22.98
C LEU A 68 4.08 10.51 21.45
N LYS A 69 5.01 9.69 20.95
CA LYS A 69 5.20 9.44 19.51
C LYS A 69 3.96 8.84 18.83
N LEU A 70 3.10 8.09 19.55
CA LEU A 70 1.88 7.53 18.96
C LEU A 70 0.91 8.61 18.49
N VAL A 71 0.81 9.72 19.23
CA VAL A 71 -0.07 10.85 18.91
C VAL A 71 0.66 11.86 18.04
N GLU A 72 1.97 12.02 18.22
CA GLU A 72 2.73 13.04 17.50
C GLU A 72 3.01 12.65 16.04
N ASP A 73 3.39 11.39 15.80
CA ASP A 73 3.96 10.95 14.53
C ASP A 73 2.91 10.32 13.60
N PHE A 74 1.72 10.00 14.10
CA PHE A 74 0.72 9.24 13.35
C PHE A 74 -0.63 9.94 13.26
N ARG A 75 -1.26 9.85 12.10
CA ARG A 75 -2.69 10.17 11.91
C ARG A 75 -3.54 8.97 12.37
N PRO A 76 -4.74 9.14 12.94
CA PRO A 76 -5.66 8.03 13.20
C PRO A 76 -5.86 7.13 11.97
N LEU A 77 -5.86 5.80 12.14
CA LEU A 77 -6.30 4.88 11.07
C LEU A 77 -7.75 4.49 11.27
N PHE A 78 -8.14 4.28 12.52
CA PHE A 78 -9.46 3.83 12.87
C PHE A 78 -10.27 5.02 13.36
N LEU A 79 -11.47 5.17 12.81
CA LEU A 79 -12.45 6.06 13.41
C LEU A 79 -13.15 5.31 14.51
N ALA A 80 -13.30 5.98 15.63
CA ALA A 80 -14.14 5.50 16.69
C ALA A 80 -13.82 4.08 17.21
N GLN A 81 -14.83 3.22 17.37
CA GLN A 81 -14.65 1.82 17.76
C GLN A 81 -14.54 0.88 16.55
N ASP A 82 -14.47 1.42 15.33
CA ASP A 82 -14.52 0.63 14.11
C ASP A 82 -13.39 -0.38 14.05
N SER A 83 -13.64 -1.59 13.56
CA SER A 83 -12.64 -2.64 13.34
C SER A 83 -11.84 -2.48 12.05
N TYR A 84 -12.14 -1.43 11.28
CA TYR A 84 -11.61 -1.16 9.95
C TYR A 84 -11.10 0.27 9.84
N ILE A 85 -10.19 0.47 8.90
CA ILE A 85 -9.73 1.80 8.51
C ILE A 85 -10.84 2.45 7.72
N SER A 86 -11.22 3.65 8.15
CA SER A 86 -12.13 4.49 7.39
C SER A 86 -11.30 5.54 6.66
N TYR A 87 -11.73 5.84 5.44
CA TYR A 87 -11.13 6.87 4.60
C TYR A 87 -12.11 8.05 4.48
N PRO A 88 -12.43 8.76 5.58
CA PRO A 88 -13.28 9.93 5.50
C PRO A 88 -12.52 11.04 4.79
N TYR A 89 -13.16 11.73 3.86
CA TYR A 89 -12.57 12.90 3.20
C TYR A 89 -12.69 14.17 4.06
N ASP A 90 -13.35 14.07 5.21
CA ASP A 90 -13.49 15.12 6.23
C ASP A 90 -12.24 15.18 7.14
N LEU A 91 -11.50 16.29 7.03
CA LEU A 91 -10.29 16.57 7.82
C LEU A 91 -10.54 16.53 9.34
N ASP A 92 -11.70 16.98 9.80
CA ASP A 92 -11.99 17.09 11.23
C ASP A 92 -12.24 15.72 11.85
N LEU A 93 -12.80 14.78 11.08
CA LEU A 93 -12.94 13.39 11.49
C LEU A 93 -11.60 12.65 11.44
N GLU A 94 -10.75 12.95 10.46
CA GLU A 94 -9.44 12.30 10.31
C GLU A 94 -8.45 12.62 11.42
N LEU A 95 -8.67 13.69 12.20
CA LEU A 95 -7.75 14.12 13.27
C LEU A 95 -8.26 13.81 14.67
N ARG A 96 -9.28 12.93 14.78
CA ARG A 96 -9.80 12.41 16.04
C ARG A 96 -9.23 11.04 16.33
N TYR A 97 -8.51 10.95 17.45
CA TYR A 97 -8.00 9.67 17.92
C TYR A 97 -9.01 9.11 18.90
N SER A 98 -9.45 7.88 18.67
CA SER A 98 -10.23 7.12 19.63
C SER A 98 -9.33 6.26 20.50
N PHE A 99 -9.86 5.80 21.63
CA PHE A 99 -9.13 4.87 22.48
C PHE A 99 -8.84 3.55 21.76
N SER A 100 -9.80 3.08 20.95
CA SER A 100 -9.63 1.86 20.14
C SER A 100 -8.49 2.02 19.13
N ASP A 101 -8.43 3.16 18.43
CA ASP A 101 -7.35 3.48 17.49
C ASP A 101 -5.98 3.45 18.17
N LEU A 102 -5.83 4.18 19.27
CA LEU A 102 -4.55 4.25 19.99
C LEU A 102 -4.14 2.90 20.60
N SER A 103 -5.10 2.14 21.12
CA SER A 103 -4.83 0.81 21.70
C SER A 103 -4.35 -0.18 20.63
N ARG A 104 -5.00 -0.20 19.47
CA ARG A 104 -4.58 -1.05 18.34
C ARG A 104 -3.25 -0.60 17.76
N ARG A 105 -3.04 0.70 17.62
CA ARG A 105 -1.75 1.26 17.19
C ARG A 105 -0.63 0.90 18.16
N ASN A 106 -0.88 0.95 19.46
CA ASN A 106 0.07 0.51 20.48
C ASN A 106 0.40 -0.99 20.31
N LEU A 107 -0.62 -1.83 20.08
CA LEU A 107 -0.43 -3.25 19.78
C LEU A 107 0.40 -3.48 18.51
N TYR A 108 0.05 -2.84 17.39
CA TYR A 108 0.77 -2.98 16.13
C TYR A 108 2.20 -2.49 16.24
N ARG A 109 2.43 -1.36 16.94
CA ARG A 109 3.77 -0.88 17.24
C ARG A 109 4.58 -1.91 18.01
N MET A 110 4.01 -2.53 19.03
CA MET A 110 4.69 -3.59 19.78
C MET A 110 5.08 -4.75 18.85
N LEU A 111 4.13 -5.25 18.06
CA LEU A 111 4.37 -6.37 17.13
C LEU A 111 5.45 -6.05 16.09
N VAL A 112 5.39 -4.87 15.47
CA VAL A 112 6.38 -4.45 14.48
C VAL A 112 7.73 -4.20 15.14
N THR A 113 7.77 -3.59 16.34
CA THR A 113 9.03 -3.42 17.08
C THR A 113 9.68 -4.77 17.39
N MET A 114 8.89 -5.78 17.78
CA MET A 114 9.40 -7.13 17.99
C MET A 114 9.97 -7.76 16.72
N LEU A 115 9.28 -7.58 15.59
CA LEU A 115 9.76 -8.01 14.28
C LEU A 115 11.11 -7.34 13.95
N LEU A 116 11.19 -6.01 14.06
CA LEU A 116 12.43 -5.27 13.77
C LEU A 116 13.58 -5.72 14.69
N GLU A 117 13.34 -5.85 15.99
CA GLU A 117 14.38 -6.24 16.97
C GLU A 117 14.75 -7.73 16.93
N GLY A 118 13.86 -8.57 16.41
CA GLY A 118 14.09 -10.00 16.27
C GLY A 118 14.94 -10.35 15.04
N TYR A 119 14.76 -9.60 13.94
CA TYR A 119 15.26 -9.98 12.62
C TYR A 119 16.25 -8.98 12.02
N ALA A 120 16.39 -7.76 12.54
CA ALA A 120 17.42 -6.86 12.05
C ALA A 120 18.82 -7.38 12.42
N GLU A 121 19.66 -7.63 11.41
CA GLU A 121 21.04 -8.05 11.57
C GLU A 121 21.89 -6.97 12.26
N ASP A 122 21.67 -5.70 11.89
CA ASP A 122 22.31 -4.55 12.54
C ASP A 122 21.45 -4.06 13.72
N PRO A 123 21.91 -4.21 14.97
CA PRO A 123 21.16 -3.78 16.15
C PRO A 123 20.94 -2.26 16.24
N LYS A 124 21.65 -1.45 15.45
CA LYS A 124 21.45 0.00 15.38
C LYS A 124 20.24 0.37 14.52
N ARG A 125 19.85 -0.45 13.55
CA ARG A 125 18.72 -0.16 12.64
C ARG A 125 17.37 -0.05 13.36
N PRO A 126 16.98 -0.96 14.27
CA PRO A 126 15.75 -0.82 15.04
C PRO A 126 15.73 0.44 15.90
N LEU A 127 16.89 0.83 16.48
CA LEU A 127 17.02 2.05 17.29
C LEU A 127 16.84 3.32 16.44
N ALA A 128 17.30 3.29 15.19
CA ALA A 128 17.14 4.35 14.21
C ALA A 128 15.82 4.27 13.42
N THR A 129 14.93 3.33 13.75
CA THR A 129 13.67 3.07 13.02
C THR A 129 13.83 2.79 11.52
N GLN A 130 15.03 2.37 11.10
CA GLN A 130 15.36 2.19 9.69
C GLN A 130 14.63 0.99 9.06
N GLY A 131 14.21 0.00 9.86
CA GLY A 131 13.40 -1.13 9.38
C GLY A 131 14.20 -2.40 9.06
N LEU A 132 13.54 -3.36 8.41
CA LEU A 132 14.14 -4.61 7.90
C LEU A 132 14.40 -4.54 6.41
N VAL A 133 15.47 -5.14 5.91
CA VAL A 133 15.59 -5.42 4.47
C VAL A 133 14.77 -6.65 4.09
N LEU A 134 14.51 -6.84 2.79
CA LEU A 134 13.70 -7.95 2.29
C LEU A 134 14.17 -9.34 2.76
N SER A 135 15.49 -9.59 2.78
CA SER A 135 16.02 -10.89 3.23
C SER A 135 15.71 -11.17 4.70
N GLU A 136 15.74 -10.16 5.55
CA GLU A 136 15.43 -10.28 6.98
C GLU A 136 13.93 -10.52 7.21
N LEU A 137 13.07 -9.83 6.45
CA LEU A 137 11.63 -10.09 6.49
C LEU A 137 11.32 -11.50 5.95
N THR A 138 12.05 -11.97 4.95
CA THR A 138 11.92 -13.34 4.42
C THR A 138 12.27 -14.37 5.50
N SER A 139 13.35 -14.17 6.25
CA SER A 139 13.68 -15.03 7.40
C SER A 139 12.56 -15.04 8.45
N PHE A 140 11.92 -13.90 8.71
CA PHE A 140 10.76 -13.86 9.59
C PHE A 140 9.59 -14.71 9.06
N VAL A 141 9.21 -14.52 7.79
CA VAL A 141 8.08 -15.26 7.20
C VAL A 141 8.32 -16.76 7.25
N VAL A 142 9.54 -17.22 6.96
CA VAL A 142 9.94 -18.63 7.08
C VAL A 142 9.79 -19.12 8.52
N ASP A 143 10.33 -18.39 9.50
CA ASP A 143 10.29 -18.78 10.92
C ASP A 143 8.86 -18.84 11.49
N VAL A 144 7.93 -18.03 10.95
CA VAL A 144 6.52 -18.01 11.40
C VAL A 144 5.55 -18.70 10.44
N HIS A 145 6.04 -19.42 9.42
CA HIS A 145 5.21 -20.05 8.40
C HIS A 145 4.09 -20.89 9.02
N ASP A 146 4.43 -21.77 9.96
CA ASP A 146 3.46 -22.67 10.60
C ASP A 146 2.37 -21.88 11.33
N VAL A 147 2.75 -20.81 12.05
CA VAL A 147 1.80 -19.93 12.74
C VAL A 147 0.89 -19.21 11.74
N ILE A 148 1.46 -18.70 10.65
CA ILE A 148 0.70 -18.06 9.57
C ILE A 148 -0.28 -19.05 8.95
N SER A 149 0.15 -20.28 8.71
CA SER A 149 -0.64 -21.36 8.12
C SER A 149 -1.78 -21.80 9.06
N ASP A 150 -1.50 -21.98 10.35
CA ASP A 150 -2.47 -22.34 11.38
C ASP A 150 -3.54 -21.25 11.57
N LEU A 151 -3.10 -19.98 11.56
CA LEU A 151 -4.02 -18.83 11.59
C LEU A 151 -4.75 -18.63 10.27
N ARG A 152 -4.39 -19.41 9.23
CA ARG A 152 -4.90 -19.33 7.86
C ARG A 152 -4.80 -17.88 7.36
N PHE A 153 -3.62 -17.31 7.55
CA PHE A 153 -3.33 -15.89 7.37
C PHE A 153 -2.41 -15.67 6.17
N GLY A 154 -2.88 -16.01 4.98
CA GLY A 154 -2.08 -15.83 3.78
C GLY A 154 -2.49 -16.83 2.71
N PRO A 155 -1.79 -16.85 1.58
CA PRO A 155 -2.00 -17.84 0.55
C PRO A 155 -0.98 -18.99 0.65
N GLN A 156 -1.41 -20.26 0.77
CA GLN A 156 -0.45 -21.40 0.77
C GLN A 156 0.12 -21.71 -0.61
N ASP A 157 -0.48 -21.21 -1.69
CA ASP A 157 0.07 -21.38 -3.05
C ASP A 157 1.35 -20.55 -3.29
N GLN A 158 1.77 -19.77 -2.29
CA GLN A 158 3.00 -19.01 -2.31
C GLN A 158 4.06 -19.62 -1.41
N THR A 159 5.28 -19.67 -1.95
CA THR A 159 6.49 -19.85 -1.15
C THR A 159 6.66 -18.67 -0.18
N ASP A 160 7.30 -18.91 0.96
CA ASP A 160 7.60 -17.87 1.97
C ASP A 160 8.28 -16.63 1.38
N GLU A 161 9.19 -16.83 0.43
CA GLU A 161 9.87 -15.74 -0.27
C GLU A 161 8.90 -14.84 -1.04
N LYS A 162 7.98 -15.43 -1.81
CA LYS A 162 6.94 -14.68 -2.54
C LYS A 162 6.01 -13.93 -1.58
N LEU A 163 5.62 -14.56 -0.47
CA LEU A 163 4.80 -13.89 0.54
C LEU A 163 5.58 -12.72 1.16
N ALA A 164 6.84 -12.91 1.55
CA ALA A 164 7.69 -11.84 2.08
C ALA A 164 7.86 -10.68 1.09
N ILE A 165 8.17 -10.98 -0.18
CA ILE A 165 8.26 -9.97 -1.26
C ILE A 165 6.96 -9.20 -1.39
N GLN A 166 5.82 -9.89 -1.39
CA GLN A 166 4.52 -9.26 -1.50
C GLN A 166 4.27 -8.31 -0.32
N ARG A 167 4.43 -8.79 0.93
CA ARG A 167 4.19 -7.98 2.13
C ARG A 167 5.15 -6.81 2.26
N PHE A 168 6.42 -7.01 1.89
CA PHE A 168 7.43 -5.96 1.82
C PHE A 168 7.00 -4.86 0.84
N THR A 169 6.67 -5.26 -0.39
CA THR A 169 6.26 -4.35 -1.47
C THR A 169 5.00 -3.58 -1.09
N GLU A 170 4.01 -4.26 -0.52
CA GLU A 170 2.74 -3.63 -0.17
C GLU A 170 2.91 -2.57 0.93
N ALA A 171 3.69 -2.85 1.97
CA ALA A 171 3.94 -1.90 3.05
C ALA A 171 4.75 -0.68 2.57
N ASN A 172 5.77 -0.93 1.74
CA ASN A 172 6.71 0.09 1.25
C ASN A 172 6.15 0.95 0.10
N ILE A 173 5.01 0.55 -0.51
CA ILE A 173 4.36 1.31 -1.59
C ILE A 173 3.01 1.90 -1.19
N PHE A 174 2.15 1.13 -0.53
CA PHE A 174 0.73 1.48 -0.42
C PHE A 174 0.33 2.12 0.91
N THR A 175 1.20 2.14 1.92
CA THR A 175 0.91 2.85 3.18
C THR A 175 1.03 4.36 2.98
N SER A 176 0.27 5.15 3.75
CA SER A 176 0.35 6.62 3.66
C SER A 176 1.72 7.16 4.09
N VAL A 177 2.47 6.38 4.87
CA VAL A 177 3.85 6.67 5.31
C VAL A 177 4.94 6.01 4.46
N ALA A 178 4.56 5.25 3.42
CA ALA A 178 5.49 4.55 2.53
C ALA A 178 6.55 5.49 1.94
N ASN A 179 7.78 5.06 1.77
CA ASN A 179 8.82 5.92 1.18
C ASN A 179 9.52 5.32 -0.06
N GLY A 180 9.18 4.09 -0.45
CA GLY A 180 9.77 3.43 -1.61
C GLY A 180 11.23 2.98 -1.43
N ASP A 181 11.74 2.99 -0.19
CA ASP A 181 13.12 2.65 0.09
C ASP A 181 13.36 1.13 0.18
N ALA A 182 14.56 0.72 0.58
CA ALA A 182 14.95 -0.68 0.67
C ALA A 182 14.59 -1.32 2.03
N TYR A 183 13.72 -0.70 2.82
CA TYR A 183 13.39 -1.14 4.16
C TYR A 183 11.88 -1.25 4.42
N PHE A 184 11.52 -2.21 5.26
CA PHE A 184 10.22 -2.31 5.92
C PHE A 184 10.30 -1.54 7.23
N GLY A 185 9.93 -0.26 7.21
CA GLY A 185 10.06 0.65 8.34
C GLY A 185 9.06 0.40 9.47
N LEU A 186 9.32 0.97 10.66
CA LEU A 186 8.41 0.85 11.81
C LEU A 186 7.02 1.41 11.49
N ASN A 187 6.97 2.60 10.89
CA ASN A 187 5.70 3.29 10.63
C ASN A 187 4.91 2.59 9.52
N GLU A 188 5.60 2.18 8.46
CA GLU A 188 5.03 1.39 7.36
C GLU A 188 4.45 0.09 7.89
N GLY A 189 5.19 -0.64 8.73
CA GLY A 189 4.70 -1.86 9.34
C GLY A 189 3.48 -1.65 10.24
N ILE A 190 3.44 -0.57 11.03
CA ILE A 190 2.29 -0.26 11.89
C ILE A 190 1.03 -0.03 11.06
N GLU A 191 1.14 0.80 10.03
CA GLU A 191 0.03 1.11 9.14
C GLU A 191 -0.41 -0.11 8.33
N TYR A 192 0.56 -0.87 7.84
CA TYR A 192 0.32 -2.09 7.08
C TYR A 192 -0.40 -3.17 7.90
N MET A 193 -0.04 -3.36 9.18
CA MET A 193 -0.81 -4.23 10.08
C MET A 193 -2.26 -3.77 10.26
N GLY A 194 -2.48 -2.45 10.27
CA GLY A 194 -3.81 -1.87 10.24
C GLY A 194 -4.58 -2.21 8.95
N PHE A 195 -3.91 -2.19 7.80
CA PHE A 195 -4.50 -2.54 6.50
C PHE A 195 -4.95 -3.99 6.48
N LEU A 196 -4.09 -4.91 6.94
CA LEU A 196 -4.41 -6.33 7.04
C LEU A 196 -5.62 -6.58 7.95
N GLY A 197 -5.63 -5.99 9.14
CA GLY A 197 -6.75 -6.10 10.08
C GLY A 197 -8.05 -5.53 9.52
N SER A 198 -7.97 -4.38 8.85
CA SER A 198 -9.10 -3.71 8.24
C SER A 198 -9.70 -4.49 7.07
N ALA A 199 -8.86 -4.94 6.14
CA ALA A 199 -9.32 -5.73 4.99
C ALA A 199 -10.08 -6.96 5.46
N LYS A 200 -9.55 -7.68 6.45
CA LYS A 200 -10.22 -8.84 7.06
C LYS A 200 -11.54 -8.48 7.74
N ALA A 201 -11.58 -7.38 8.49
CA ALA A 201 -12.80 -6.94 9.17
C ALA A 201 -13.94 -6.59 8.20
N VAL A 202 -13.60 -5.95 7.07
CA VAL A 202 -14.56 -5.56 6.03
C VAL A 202 -14.95 -6.76 5.15
N ALA A 203 -13.99 -7.63 4.81
CA ALA A 203 -14.23 -8.79 3.96
C ALA A 203 -14.99 -9.91 4.67
N LYS A 204 -14.87 -10.03 6.00
CA LYS A 204 -15.57 -11.07 6.78
C LYS A 204 -17.10 -11.11 6.51
N PRO A 205 -17.88 -10.02 6.68
CA PRO A 205 -19.32 -10.07 6.44
C PRO A 205 -19.67 -10.29 4.95
N LEU A 206 -18.83 -9.82 4.03
CA LEU A 206 -18.95 -10.12 2.59
C LEU A 206 -18.78 -11.62 2.34
N TRP A 207 -17.74 -12.21 2.91
CA TRP A 207 -17.43 -13.63 2.78
C TRP A 207 -18.51 -14.52 3.41
N GLU A 208 -18.97 -14.17 4.61
CA GLU A 208 -20.10 -14.84 5.27
C GLU A 208 -21.38 -14.77 4.43
N ARG A 209 -21.60 -13.66 3.71
CA ARG A 209 -22.73 -13.55 2.77
C ARG A 209 -22.51 -14.40 1.53
N ALA A 210 -21.30 -14.39 0.95
CA ALA A 210 -20.98 -15.21 -0.21
C ALA A 210 -21.18 -16.71 0.06
N LEU A 211 -20.75 -17.21 1.22
CA LEU A 211 -20.96 -18.60 1.62
C LEU A 211 -22.44 -19.01 1.78
N ARG A 212 -23.33 -18.04 2.01
CA ARG A 212 -24.78 -18.28 2.13
C ARG A 212 -25.50 -18.15 0.79
N ASP A 213 -25.14 -17.12 0.02
CA ASP A 213 -25.92 -16.68 -1.14
C ASP A 213 -25.36 -17.27 -2.45
N CYS A 214 -24.11 -17.74 -2.48
CA CYS A 214 -23.47 -18.33 -3.65
C CYS A 214 -23.28 -19.84 -3.54
N PRO A 215 -23.29 -20.56 -4.68
CA PRO A 215 -22.89 -21.97 -4.70
C PRO A 215 -21.47 -22.13 -4.15
N ASN A 216 -21.35 -23.06 -3.21
CA ASN A 216 -20.09 -23.48 -2.62
C ASN A 216 -19.38 -24.44 -3.58
N GLU A 217 -18.15 -24.12 -3.97
CA GLU A 217 -17.39 -24.88 -4.96
C GLU A 217 -15.95 -25.07 -4.52
N GLY A 218 -15.50 -26.33 -4.52
CA GLY A 218 -14.14 -26.69 -4.13
C GLY A 218 -13.80 -26.33 -2.68
N HIS A 219 -12.53 -26.47 -2.38
CA HIS A 219 -11.95 -26.03 -1.12
C HIS A 219 -10.67 -25.25 -1.43
N ASP A 220 -10.44 -24.20 -0.65
CA ASP A 220 -9.14 -23.56 -0.62
C ASP A 220 -8.10 -24.50 0.00
N VAL A 221 -6.86 -24.06 -0.07
CA VAL A 221 -5.69 -24.77 0.46
C VAL A 221 -5.79 -25.06 1.98
N TYR A 222 -6.63 -24.32 2.72
CA TYR A 222 -6.90 -24.53 4.15
C TYR A 222 -8.14 -25.39 4.42
N GLY A 223 -8.72 -26.00 3.39
CA GLY A 223 -9.95 -26.76 3.47
C GLY A 223 -11.20 -25.91 3.66
N ARG A 224 -11.11 -24.57 3.58
CA ARG A 224 -12.30 -23.71 3.63
C ARG A 224 -13.03 -23.80 2.30
N THR A 225 -14.35 -23.80 2.38
CA THR A 225 -15.21 -23.83 1.20
C THR A 225 -14.94 -22.62 0.31
N GLY A 226 -14.63 -22.86 -0.97
CA GLY A 226 -14.59 -21.80 -1.97
C GLY A 226 -15.99 -21.43 -2.44
N VAL A 227 -16.14 -20.27 -3.07
CA VAL A 227 -17.42 -19.81 -3.65
C VAL A 227 -17.31 -19.70 -5.15
N ASN A 228 -18.38 -20.04 -5.87
CA ASN A 228 -18.47 -19.88 -7.31
C ASN A 228 -18.12 -18.45 -7.75
N ALA A 229 -17.13 -18.30 -8.63
CA ALA A 229 -16.59 -16.99 -8.99
C ALA A 229 -17.61 -16.08 -9.71
N PRO A 230 -18.38 -16.54 -10.72
CA PRO A 230 -19.46 -15.74 -11.30
C PRO A 230 -20.47 -15.21 -10.29
N CYS A 231 -20.90 -16.04 -9.33
CA CYS A 231 -21.80 -15.59 -8.28
C CYS A 231 -21.16 -14.55 -7.35
N PHE A 232 -19.93 -14.79 -6.90
CA PHE A 232 -19.22 -13.82 -6.05
C PHE A 232 -19.01 -12.48 -6.77
N ARG A 233 -18.66 -12.48 -8.06
CA ARG A 233 -18.57 -11.24 -8.87
C ARG A 233 -19.90 -10.50 -8.87
N ALA A 234 -21.00 -11.20 -9.10
CA ALA A 234 -22.33 -10.60 -9.07
C ALA A 234 -22.63 -10.00 -7.68
N LEU A 235 -22.40 -10.76 -6.61
CA LEU A 235 -22.61 -10.32 -5.23
C LEU A 235 -21.75 -9.10 -4.85
N PHE A 236 -20.46 -9.11 -5.20
CA PHE A 236 -19.53 -8.05 -4.82
C PHE A 236 -19.79 -6.75 -5.58
N PHE A 237 -20.03 -6.85 -6.90
CA PHE A 237 -20.16 -5.70 -7.79
C PHE A 237 -21.61 -5.26 -8.05
N ASP A 238 -22.60 -5.97 -7.51
CA ASP A 238 -23.96 -5.45 -7.44
C ASP A 238 -23.99 -4.16 -6.59
N ARG A 239 -25.06 -3.39 -6.78
CA ARG A 239 -25.21 -2.08 -6.13
C ARG A 239 -25.19 -2.21 -4.61
N ASP A 240 -25.76 -3.28 -4.07
CA ASP A 240 -25.92 -3.47 -2.63
C ASP A 240 -24.63 -3.99 -2.00
N GLY A 241 -23.90 -4.88 -2.65
CA GLY A 241 -22.63 -5.45 -2.23
C GLY A 241 -21.56 -4.38 -2.10
N LEU A 242 -21.23 -3.70 -3.20
CA LEU A 242 -20.18 -2.69 -3.16
C LEU A 242 -20.53 -1.57 -2.16
N ARG A 243 -21.78 -1.09 -2.15
CA ARG A 243 -22.20 -0.02 -1.23
C ARG A 243 -22.22 -0.47 0.23
N SER A 244 -22.69 -1.67 0.55
CA SER A 244 -22.82 -2.14 1.94
C SER A 244 -21.48 -2.52 2.58
N PHE A 245 -20.57 -3.10 1.80
CA PHE A 245 -19.28 -3.56 2.29
C PHE A 245 -18.19 -2.49 2.13
N VAL A 246 -18.05 -1.91 0.94
CA VAL A 246 -17.01 -0.92 0.62
C VAL A 246 -17.49 0.50 0.94
N GLY A 247 -18.74 0.85 0.65
CA GLY A 247 -19.23 2.24 0.76
C GLY A 247 -19.19 2.85 2.16
N ARG A 248 -19.26 2.03 3.20
CA ARG A 248 -19.12 2.47 4.60
C ARG A 248 -17.69 2.88 4.96
N VAL A 249 -16.69 2.27 4.32
CA VAL A 249 -15.27 2.45 4.66
C VAL A 249 -14.53 3.33 3.65
N MET A 250 -14.94 3.24 2.38
CA MET A 250 -14.33 3.89 1.23
C MET A 250 -15.43 4.52 0.34
N PRO A 251 -16.16 5.53 0.84
CA PRO A 251 -17.31 6.11 0.11
C PRO A 251 -16.90 6.67 -1.26
N LYS A 252 -15.74 7.32 -1.35
CA LYS A 252 -15.22 7.86 -2.63
C LYS A 252 -14.88 6.79 -3.66
N MET A 253 -14.51 5.58 -3.23
CA MET A 253 -14.34 4.44 -4.14
C MET A 253 -15.67 4.05 -4.79
N VAL A 254 -16.74 4.00 -3.98
CA VAL A 254 -18.08 3.67 -4.47
C VAL A 254 -18.61 4.77 -5.39
N GLU A 255 -18.46 6.05 -5.01
CA GLU A 255 -18.82 7.18 -5.88
C GLU A 255 -18.10 7.11 -7.23
N ALA A 256 -16.78 6.86 -7.21
CA ALA A 256 -15.99 6.75 -8.44
C ALA A 256 -16.43 5.58 -9.32
N TYR A 257 -16.68 4.40 -8.74
CA TYR A 257 -17.19 3.25 -9.49
C TYR A 257 -18.60 3.48 -10.03
N GLU A 258 -19.51 4.08 -9.25
CA GLU A 258 -20.88 4.34 -9.67
C GLU A 258 -20.94 5.33 -10.84
N ALA A 259 -20.01 6.31 -10.88
CA ALA A 259 -19.88 7.31 -11.95
C ALA A 259 -19.35 6.76 -13.28
N LEU A 260 -18.79 5.55 -13.30
CA LEU A 260 -18.33 4.91 -14.54
C LEU A 260 -19.51 4.48 -15.42
N ASP A 261 -19.29 4.58 -16.72
CA ASP A 261 -20.17 3.98 -17.73
C ASP A 261 -20.03 2.44 -17.73
N VAL A 262 -20.77 1.77 -18.60
CA VAL A 262 -20.80 0.30 -18.65
C VAL A 262 -19.41 -0.27 -18.96
N ALA A 263 -18.69 0.33 -19.91
CA ALA A 263 -17.35 -0.10 -20.29
C ALA A 263 -16.34 0.10 -19.16
N GLY A 264 -16.34 1.28 -18.52
CA GLY A 264 -15.49 1.59 -17.38
C GLY A 264 -15.75 0.67 -16.19
N LYS A 265 -17.01 0.34 -15.89
CA LYS A 265 -17.34 -0.65 -14.84
C LYS A 265 -16.79 -2.03 -15.17
N ALA A 266 -16.89 -2.47 -16.43
CA ALA A 266 -16.34 -3.74 -16.87
C ALA A 266 -14.80 -3.77 -16.71
N SER A 267 -14.10 -2.73 -17.16
CA SER A 267 -12.65 -2.60 -17.00
C SER A 267 -12.23 -2.55 -15.52
N PHE A 268 -12.94 -1.81 -14.68
CA PHE A 268 -12.67 -1.75 -13.25
C PHE A 268 -12.81 -3.11 -12.56
N ARG A 269 -13.89 -3.85 -12.87
CA ARG A 269 -14.11 -5.20 -12.32
C ARG A 269 -12.99 -6.16 -12.69
N LEU A 270 -12.61 -6.14 -13.97
CA LEU A 270 -11.54 -6.97 -14.50
C LEU A 270 -10.21 -6.65 -13.80
N ALA A 271 -9.82 -5.37 -13.77
CA ALA A 271 -8.56 -4.94 -13.16
C ALA A 271 -8.51 -5.25 -11.65
N LEU A 272 -9.62 -5.07 -10.92
CA LEU A 272 -9.71 -5.39 -9.51
C LEU A 272 -9.57 -6.88 -9.25
N GLU A 273 -10.25 -7.72 -10.04
CA GLU A 273 -10.15 -9.15 -9.90
C GLU A 273 -8.73 -9.65 -10.24
N ILE A 274 -8.14 -9.17 -11.33
CA ILE A 274 -6.77 -9.50 -11.69
C ILE A 274 -5.82 -9.10 -10.55
N ALA A 275 -5.93 -7.91 -9.99
CA ALA A 275 -5.11 -7.50 -8.85
C ALA A 275 -5.34 -8.39 -7.60
N ALA A 276 -6.60 -8.66 -7.24
CA ALA A 276 -6.97 -9.41 -6.04
C ALA A 276 -6.61 -10.91 -6.13
N ARG A 277 -6.72 -11.49 -7.33
CA ARG A 277 -6.46 -12.91 -7.63
C ARG A 277 -5.09 -13.12 -8.27
N LYS A 278 -4.17 -12.18 -8.04
CA LYS A 278 -2.76 -12.25 -8.44
C LYS A 278 -2.62 -12.58 -9.94
N GLY A 279 -3.21 -11.81 -10.82
CA GLY A 279 -3.12 -11.99 -12.27
C GLY A 279 -4.14 -12.95 -12.89
N ARG A 280 -5.15 -13.40 -12.14
CA ARG A 280 -6.17 -14.34 -12.64
C ARG A 280 -7.52 -13.66 -12.85
N HIS A 281 -8.22 -14.09 -13.89
CA HIS A 281 -9.63 -13.80 -14.15
C HIS A 281 -10.22 -15.04 -14.81
N ASP A 282 -10.54 -16.04 -13.99
CA ASP A 282 -11.04 -17.35 -14.42
C ASP A 282 -12.21 -17.79 -13.53
N ASP A 283 -12.94 -18.83 -13.93
CA ASP A 283 -14.09 -19.35 -13.17
C ASP A 283 -13.68 -20.35 -12.08
N GLN A 284 -12.39 -20.42 -11.70
CA GLN A 284 -12.02 -21.20 -10.51
C GLN A 284 -12.67 -20.57 -9.28
N PRO A 285 -13.05 -21.37 -8.27
CA PRO A 285 -13.65 -20.86 -7.05
C PRO A 285 -12.82 -19.74 -6.43
N ILE A 286 -13.51 -18.72 -5.92
CA ILE A 286 -12.89 -17.66 -5.12
C ILE A 286 -12.74 -18.17 -3.70
N ASP A 287 -11.55 -18.06 -3.15
CA ASP A 287 -11.29 -18.40 -1.75
C ASP A 287 -11.43 -17.19 -0.82
N SER A 288 -11.41 -17.46 0.49
CA SER A 288 -11.56 -16.42 1.50
C SER A 288 -10.46 -15.37 1.47
N PHE A 289 -9.24 -15.74 1.08
CA PHE A 289 -8.09 -14.84 0.99
C PHE A 289 -8.18 -13.95 -0.25
N GLU A 290 -8.63 -14.48 -1.38
CA GLU A 290 -8.95 -13.71 -2.58
C GLU A 290 -10.06 -12.69 -2.27
N GLY A 291 -11.12 -13.08 -1.55
CA GLY A 291 -12.17 -12.17 -1.07
C GLY A 291 -11.65 -11.04 -0.17
N GLU A 292 -10.68 -11.33 0.70
CA GLU A 292 -9.97 -10.31 1.50
C GLU A 292 -9.15 -9.35 0.61
N ASN A 293 -8.47 -9.86 -0.42
CA ASN A 293 -7.66 -9.05 -1.33
C ASN A 293 -8.49 -8.07 -2.18
N PHE A 294 -9.74 -8.41 -2.53
CA PHE A 294 -10.65 -7.46 -3.19
C PHE A 294 -10.77 -6.16 -2.38
N VAL A 295 -10.90 -6.27 -1.06
CA VAL A 295 -10.99 -5.09 -0.17
C VAL A 295 -9.63 -4.43 0.03
N MET A 296 -8.58 -5.25 0.15
CA MET A 296 -7.22 -4.78 0.40
C MET A 296 -6.70 -3.90 -0.75
N VAL A 297 -6.92 -4.31 -2.01
CA VAL A 297 -6.53 -3.53 -3.20
C VAL A 297 -7.25 -2.19 -3.22
N LEU A 298 -8.54 -2.14 -2.89
CA LEU A 298 -9.28 -0.86 -2.80
C LEU A 298 -8.72 0.05 -1.70
N SER A 299 -8.30 -0.53 -0.57
CA SER A 299 -7.66 0.19 0.52
C SER A 299 -6.32 0.79 0.11
N TYR A 300 -5.53 0.09 -0.72
CA TYR A 300 -4.29 0.62 -1.29
C TYR A 300 -4.54 1.86 -2.15
N ILE A 301 -5.58 1.82 -2.98
CA ILE A 301 -5.96 2.97 -3.81
C ILE A 301 -6.35 4.15 -2.92
N GLU A 302 -7.22 3.95 -1.94
CA GLU A 302 -7.66 5.03 -1.05
C GLU A 302 -6.52 5.62 -0.20
N SER A 303 -5.54 4.81 0.18
CA SER A 303 -4.33 5.30 0.86
C SER A 303 -3.49 6.23 -0.04
N LEU A 304 -3.34 5.89 -1.32
CA LEU A 304 -2.66 6.74 -2.29
C LEU A 304 -3.40 8.07 -2.47
N PHE A 305 -4.73 8.04 -2.62
CA PHE A 305 -5.53 9.26 -2.69
C PHE A 305 -5.42 10.07 -1.40
N LYS A 306 -5.58 9.45 -0.23
CA LYS A 306 -5.44 10.13 1.07
C LYS A 306 -4.09 10.83 1.24
N ARG A 307 -3.05 10.30 0.61
CA ARG A 307 -1.70 10.87 0.64
C ARG A 307 -1.48 12.00 -0.36
N PHE A 308 -1.93 11.82 -1.61
CA PHE A 308 -1.54 12.69 -2.73
C PHE A 308 -2.68 13.57 -3.28
N ASP A 309 -3.95 13.25 -3.02
CA ASP A 309 -5.13 14.09 -3.31
C ASP A 309 -5.23 15.21 -2.24
N VAL A 310 -4.32 16.19 -2.32
CA VAL A 310 -4.14 17.25 -1.32
C VAL A 310 -5.42 18.07 -1.11
N ASP A 311 -6.16 18.32 -2.19
CA ASP A 311 -7.40 19.09 -2.22
C ASP A 311 -8.67 18.25 -2.02
N ARG A 312 -8.54 16.92 -1.99
CA ARG A 312 -9.61 15.98 -1.62
C ARG A 312 -10.82 16.04 -2.55
N GLU A 313 -10.60 16.36 -3.82
CA GLU A 313 -11.64 16.38 -4.84
C GLU A 313 -12.07 14.95 -5.25
N GLY A 314 -11.33 13.93 -4.80
CA GLY A 314 -11.50 12.55 -5.23
C GLY A 314 -10.83 12.26 -6.57
N GLN A 315 -10.01 13.18 -7.07
CA GLN A 315 -9.25 13.09 -8.32
C GLN A 315 -7.90 13.76 -8.11
N MET A 316 -6.81 13.12 -8.54
CA MET A 316 -5.48 13.72 -8.47
C MET A 316 -5.16 14.42 -9.78
N TYR A 317 -4.69 15.66 -9.70
CA TYR A 317 -3.99 16.29 -10.84
C TYR A 317 -2.72 15.52 -11.15
N MET A 318 -2.26 15.59 -12.40
CA MET A 318 -1.04 14.89 -12.80
C MET A 318 0.17 15.23 -11.91
N GLN A 319 0.30 16.49 -11.51
CA GLN A 319 1.38 16.93 -10.62
C GLN A 319 1.32 16.21 -9.26
N GLN A 320 0.14 16.11 -8.65
CA GLN A 320 -0.07 15.38 -7.40
C GLN A 320 0.22 13.89 -7.57
N ALA A 321 -0.27 13.27 -8.64
CA ALA A 321 -0.03 11.85 -8.90
C ALA A 321 1.47 11.55 -9.09
N LEU A 322 2.22 12.46 -9.72
CA LEU A 322 3.68 12.34 -9.86
C LEU A 322 4.45 12.45 -8.54
N GLU A 323 3.87 13.02 -7.47
CA GLU A 323 4.49 13.00 -6.14
C GLU A 323 4.60 11.58 -5.58
N ALA A 324 3.83 10.63 -6.11
CA ALA A 324 3.97 9.21 -5.80
C ALA A 324 5.18 8.55 -6.47
N PHE A 325 5.80 9.17 -7.47
CA PHE A 325 6.89 8.57 -8.25
C PHE A 325 8.07 8.07 -7.37
N PRO A 326 8.59 8.83 -6.39
CA PRO A 326 9.69 8.36 -5.56
C PRO A 326 9.37 7.06 -4.81
N VAL A 327 8.11 6.89 -4.40
CA VAL A 327 7.63 5.70 -3.67
C VAL A 327 7.60 4.46 -4.57
N VAL A 328 7.13 4.60 -5.81
CA VAL A 328 7.02 3.46 -6.73
C VAL A 328 8.30 3.22 -7.55
N CYS A 329 9.24 4.17 -7.57
CA CYS A 329 10.36 4.13 -8.50
C CYS A 329 11.27 2.91 -8.31
N SER A 330 11.57 2.54 -7.06
CA SER A 330 12.40 1.36 -6.78
C SER A 330 11.78 0.10 -7.41
N LYS A 331 10.46 -0.07 -7.23
CA LYS A 331 9.73 -1.18 -7.82
C LYS A 331 9.66 -1.08 -9.34
N LEU A 332 9.37 0.09 -9.89
CA LEU A 332 9.38 0.34 -11.34
C LEU A 332 10.73 -0.02 -11.96
N LYS A 333 11.83 0.33 -11.31
CA LYS A 333 13.18 -0.01 -11.75
C LYS A 333 13.42 -1.51 -11.74
N GLU A 334 13.01 -2.19 -10.67
CA GLU A 334 13.09 -3.65 -10.54
C GLU A 334 12.30 -4.34 -11.67
N VAL A 335 11.05 -3.94 -11.89
CA VAL A 335 10.16 -4.62 -12.84
C VAL A 335 10.45 -4.29 -14.31
N SER A 336 10.86 -3.06 -14.61
CA SER A 336 11.15 -2.63 -15.98
C SER A 336 12.59 -2.90 -16.39
N LYS A 337 13.50 -3.21 -15.46
CA LYS A 337 14.95 -3.32 -15.70
C LYS A 337 15.55 -2.09 -16.40
N LEU A 338 14.85 -0.95 -16.44
CA LEU A 338 15.32 0.26 -17.11
C LEU A 338 16.41 0.93 -16.27
N PRO A 339 17.47 1.47 -16.92
CA PRO A 339 18.44 2.29 -16.23
C PRO A 339 17.77 3.60 -15.77
N GLY A 340 18.16 4.10 -14.60
CA GLY A 340 17.62 5.34 -14.08
C GLY A 340 17.88 5.56 -12.60
N THR A 341 17.63 6.81 -12.18
CA THR A 341 17.64 7.21 -10.79
C THR A 341 16.23 7.51 -10.33
N CYS A 342 15.91 7.19 -9.07
CA CYS A 342 14.65 7.59 -8.43
C CYS A 342 14.62 9.06 -7.97
N LYS A 343 15.54 9.87 -8.50
CA LYS A 343 15.48 11.32 -8.34
C LYS A 343 14.51 11.86 -9.38
N PRO A 344 13.58 12.75 -9.00
CA PRO A 344 12.66 13.40 -9.95
C PRO A 344 13.45 14.33 -10.88
N ARG A 345 13.93 13.78 -11.99
CA ARG A 345 14.72 14.44 -13.02
C ARG A 345 14.54 13.72 -14.36
N TRP A 346 13.37 13.88 -14.98
CA TRP A 346 13.10 13.56 -16.39
C TRP A 346 13.62 12.18 -16.84
N GLY A 347 13.62 11.22 -15.92
CA GLY A 347 14.18 9.90 -16.16
C GLY A 347 13.17 9.02 -16.91
N LEU A 348 13.67 8.02 -17.62
CA LEU A 348 12.83 7.01 -18.28
C LEU A 348 11.80 6.38 -17.34
N LEU A 349 12.17 6.16 -16.07
CA LEU A 349 11.28 5.61 -15.04
C LEU A 349 10.11 6.54 -14.70
N GLU A 350 10.34 7.85 -14.65
CA GLU A 350 9.30 8.84 -14.37
C GLU A 350 8.34 8.96 -15.56
N ALA A 351 8.88 8.93 -16.78
CA ALA A 351 8.08 8.92 -18.01
C ALA A 351 7.24 7.63 -18.13
N LEU A 352 7.80 6.49 -17.74
CA LEU A 352 7.07 5.22 -17.67
C LEU A 352 5.96 5.28 -16.61
N PHE A 353 6.22 5.85 -15.43
CA PHE A 353 5.18 6.06 -14.43
C PHE A 353 4.05 6.97 -14.94
N GLY A 354 4.41 8.09 -15.56
CA GLY A 354 3.46 8.98 -16.22
C GLY A 354 2.65 8.28 -17.31
N HIS A 355 3.25 7.34 -18.05
CA HIS A 355 2.55 6.52 -19.02
C HIS A 355 1.50 5.63 -18.34
N PHE A 356 1.83 4.92 -17.26
CA PHE A 356 0.86 4.13 -16.50
C PHE A 356 -0.28 4.99 -15.96
N LEU A 357 0.02 6.17 -15.43
CA LEU A 357 -1.01 7.10 -14.97
C LEU A 357 -1.92 7.58 -16.10
N VAL A 358 -1.38 7.74 -17.32
CA VAL A 358 -2.15 8.24 -18.46
C VAL A 358 -3.04 7.18 -19.08
N PHE A 359 -2.47 6.00 -19.33
CA PHE A 359 -3.07 4.96 -20.15
C PHE A 359 -3.61 3.77 -19.34
N GLY A 360 -3.20 3.64 -18.08
CA GLY A 360 -3.56 2.49 -17.24
C GLY A 360 -2.87 1.18 -17.64
N GLU A 361 -2.18 1.13 -18.78
CA GLU A 361 -1.54 -0.08 -19.28
C GLU A 361 -0.02 0.09 -19.41
N ALA A 362 0.67 -1.04 -19.46
CA ALA A 362 2.06 -1.05 -19.88
C ALA A 362 2.17 -0.60 -21.34
N PRO A 363 3.22 0.16 -21.69
CA PRO A 363 3.49 0.47 -23.08
C PRO A 363 3.59 -0.84 -23.86
N GLN A 364 2.70 -1.04 -24.83
CA GLN A 364 2.74 -2.22 -25.68
C GLN A 364 4.12 -2.31 -26.32
N GLN A 365 4.80 -3.45 -26.13
CA GLN A 365 6.09 -3.68 -26.73
C GLN A 365 5.94 -3.55 -28.25
N ALA A 366 6.50 -2.50 -28.85
CA ALA A 366 6.88 -2.59 -30.23
C ALA A 366 7.88 -3.75 -30.30
N LYS A 367 7.57 -4.81 -31.06
CA LYS A 367 8.50 -5.93 -31.29
C LYS A 367 9.84 -5.32 -31.67
N PRO A 368 10.91 -5.52 -30.88
CA PRO A 368 12.06 -4.64 -30.99
C PRO A 368 12.85 -5.01 -32.23
N ASP A 369 12.70 -4.22 -33.31
CA ASP A 369 13.85 -3.91 -34.14
C ASP A 369 14.66 -2.77 -33.46
N LEU A 370 15.93 -2.62 -33.84
CA LEU A 370 16.83 -1.62 -33.26
C LEU A 370 16.32 -0.18 -33.49
N GLY A 371 15.58 0.05 -34.59
CA GLY A 371 14.90 1.29 -34.91
C GLY A 371 13.74 1.58 -33.95
N ASP A 372 12.97 0.56 -33.55
CA ASP A 372 11.88 0.66 -32.59
C ASP A 372 12.38 0.93 -31.16
N LYS A 373 13.56 0.45 -30.76
CA LYS A 373 14.17 0.86 -29.47
C LYS A 373 14.54 2.35 -29.46
N ILE A 374 15.06 2.85 -30.59
CA ILE A 374 15.36 4.28 -30.78
C ILE A 374 14.06 5.09 -30.88
N LEU A 375 13.03 4.60 -31.55
CA LEU A 375 11.72 5.22 -31.66
C LEU A 375 10.93 5.20 -30.36
N VAL A 376 11.06 4.17 -29.55
CA VAL A 376 10.54 4.11 -28.17
C VAL A 376 11.30 5.13 -27.34
N GLY A 377 12.64 5.18 -27.42
CA GLY A 377 13.46 6.24 -26.83
C GLY A 377 13.03 7.65 -27.27
N ILE A 378 12.79 7.88 -28.55
CA ILE A 378 12.35 9.17 -29.12
C ILE A 378 10.88 9.44 -28.78
N LYS A 379 10.01 8.44 -28.67
CA LYS A 379 8.63 8.58 -28.20
C LYS A 379 8.62 8.91 -26.71
N TYR A 380 9.51 8.32 -25.92
CA TYR A 380 9.70 8.62 -24.50
C TYR A 380 10.36 9.97 -24.28
N VAL A 381 11.32 10.37 -25.12
CA VAL A 381 11.95 11.70 -25.09
C VAL A 381 10.98 12.76 -25.59
N GLY A 382 10.26 12.50 -26.67
CA GLY A 382 9.19 13.34 -27.19
C GLY A 382 8.03 13.45 -26.21
N TRP A 383 7.69 12.35 -25.52
CA TRP A 383 6.80 12.38 -24.36
C TRP A 383 7.40 13.21 -23.25
N ALA A 384 8.64 12.99 -22.84
CA ALA A 384 9.31 13.73 -21.77
C ALA A 384 9.37 15.24 -22.09
N ILE A 385 9.55 15.63 -23.35
CA ILE A 385 9.52 17.02 -23.83
C ILE A 385 8.08 17.58 -23.78
N ARG A 386 7.10 16.84 -24.30
CA ARG A 386 5.68 17.22 -24.21
C ARG A 386 5.20 17.29 -22.75
N TRP A 387 5.79 16.47 -21.89
CA TRP A 387 5.59 16.41 -20.45
C TRP A 387 6.31 17.50 -19.68
N ALA A 388 7.46 17.96 -20.17
CA ALA A 388 8.11 19.13 -19.62
C ALA A 388 7.20 20.35 -19.70
N GLY A 389 6.42 20.46 -20.78
CA GLY A 389 5.31 21.40 -20.88
C GLY A 389 4.18 21.13 -19.88
N LEU A 390 3.75 19.86 -19.73
CA LEU A 390 2.64 19.50 -18.81
C LEU A 390 2.97 19.75 -17.32
N ARG A 391 4.22 19.61 -16.88
CA ARG A 391 4.59 19.82 -15.47
C ARG A 391 4.53 21.28 -15.03
N HIS A 392 4.65 22.22 -15.97
CA HIS A 392 4.49 23.67 -15.70
C HIS A 392 3.02 24.11 -15.77
N CYS A 393 2.12 23.20 -16.12
CA CYS A 393 0.70 23.44 -16.21
C CYS A 393 0.02 22.97 -14.92
N THR A 394 -0.02 23.86 -13.93
CA THR A 394 -0.59 23.61 -12.59
C THR A 394 -2.07 23.22 -12.60
N LYS A 395 -2.78 23.44 -13.71
CA LYS A 395 -4.18 23.04 -13.93
C LYS A 395 -4.40 22.33 -15.26
N CYS A 396 -3.44 21.55 -15.73
CA CYS A 396 -3.69 20.73 -16.91
C CYS A 396 -4.86 19.79 -16.64
N SER A 397 -5.74 19.66 -17.64
CA SER A 397 -7.01 18.94 -17.56
C SER A 397 -6.87 17.45 -17.30
N TYR A 398 -5.64 16.91 -17.28
CA TYR A 398 -5.42 15.51 -17.01
C TYR A 398 -5.62 15.20 -15.52
N ARG A 399 -6.67 14.44 -15.24
CA ARG A 399 -6.99 13.94 -13.91
C ARG A 399 -6.76 12.42 -13.85
N VAL A 400 -6.09 11.99 -12.79
CA VAL A 400 -5.91 10.60 -12.41
C VAL A 400 -7.02 10.24 -11.42
N ASP A 401 -7.82 9.25 -11.77
CA ASP A 401 -8.90 8.72 -10.95
C ASP A 401 -8.54 7.33 -10.39
N ARG A 402 -9.41 6.79 -9.54
CA ARG A 402 -9.20 5.48 -8.88
C ARG A 402 -9.09 4.32 -9.87
N PRO A 403 -9.92 4.24 -10.93
CA PRO A 403 -9.76 3.21 -11.96
C PRO A 403 -8.38 3.23 -12.60
N LYS A 404 -7.80 4.39 -12.91
CA LYS A 404 -6.44 4.47 -13.46
C LYS A 404 -5.38 3.98 -12.48
N ILE A 405 -5.48 4.35 -11.20
CA ILE A 405 -4.57 3.84 -10.17
C ILE A 405 -4.70 2.32 -10.02
N LEU A 406 -5.91 1.78 -10.11
CA LEU A 406 -6.12 0.33 -10.09
C LEU A 406 -5.39 -0.35 -11.25
N SER A 407 -5.47 0.19 -12.46
CA SER A 407 -4.73 -0.35 -13.60
C SER A 407 -3.21 -0.21 -13.44
N VAL A 408 -2.71 0.83 -12.77
CA VAL A 408 -1.30 0.94 -12.39
C VAL A 408 -0.90 -0.18 -11.41
N ILE A 409 -1.72 -0.45 -10.39
CA ILE A 409 -1.49 -1.54 -9.43
C ILE A 409 -1.49 -2.89 -10.15
N GLU A 410 -2.46 -3.12 -11.03
CA GLU A 410 -2.54 -4.30 -11.88
C GLU A 410 -1.27 -4.47 -12.71
N ALA A 411 -0.85 -3.42 -13.42
CA ALA A 411 0.37 -3.41 -14.20
C ALA A 411 1.57 -3.79 -13.34
N LEU A 412 1.80 -3.10 -12.21
CA LEU A 412 2.91 -3.39 -11.28
C LEU A 412 2.89 -4.82 -10.76
N SER A 413 1.70 -5.39 -10.52
CA SER A 413 1.54 -6.78 -10.06
C SER A 413 1.83 -7.81 -11.16
N SER A 414 1.53 -7.49 -12.42
CA SER A 414 1.69 -8.39 -13.56
C SER A 414 3.14 -8.47 -14.08
N PHE A 415 3.94 -7.40 -13.96
CA PHE A 415 5.35 -7.42 -14.36
C PHE A 415 6.19 -8.43 -13.55
N GLY A 416 5.79 -8.78 -12.34
CA GLY A 416 6.49 -9.81 -11.56
C GLY A 416 6.39 -11.22 -12.15
N LYS A 417 5.39 -11.47 -13.02
CA LYS A 417 5.14 -12.78 -13.64
C LYS A 417 5.75 -12.94 -15.02
N THR A 418 5.88 -11.84 -15.75
CA THR A 418 6.52 -11.79 -17.06
C THR A 418 7.83 -11.05 -16.85
N SER A 419 8.93 -11.76 -16.61
CA SER A 419 10.24 -11.12 -16.57
C SER A 419 10.49 -10.51 -17.94
N VAL A 420 10.14 -9.22 -18.10
CA VAL A 420 10.42 -8.49 -19.33
C VAL A 420 11.92 -8.29 -19.34
N ASP A 421 12.62 -9.09 -20.13
CA ASP A 421 14.03 -8.87 -20.43
C ASP A 421 14.14 -7.63 -21.33
N PHE A 422 14.21 -6.46 -20.71
CA PHE A 422 14.84 -5.32 -21.35
C PHE A 422 16.34 -5.61 -21.40
N GLU A 423 16.78 -6.32 -22.44
CA GLU A 423 18.21 -6.42 -22.73
C GLU A 423 18.78 -5.01 -22.82
N SER A 424 19.64 -4.68 -21.85
CA SER A 424 20.46 -3.47 -21.86
C SER A 424 21.13 -3.38 -23.23
N PRO A 425 20.91 -2.30 -24.02
CA PRO A 425 21.76 -2.04 -25.15
C PRO A 425 23.20 -1.97 -24.65
N ASN A 426 24.12 -2.61 -25.37
CA ASN A 426 25.54 -2.48 -25.10
C ASN A 426 25.94 -1.04 -25.46
N TRP A 427 25.79 -0.10 -24.53
CA TRP A 427 26.15 1.32 -24.69
C TRP A 427 27.67 1.51 -24.61
N GLY A 428 28.43 0.66 -25.31
CA GLY A 428 29.86 0.81 -25.48
C GLY A 428 30.14 2.07 -26.29
N GLY A 429 30.53 3.15 -25.60
CA GLY A 429 31.36 4.19 -26.18
C GLY A 429 30.69 5.40 -26.84
N VAL A 430 29.60 5.95 -26.27
CA VAL A 430 29.22 7.34 -26.57
C VAL A 430 29.68 8.22 -25.41
N GLN A 431 30.91 8.75 -25.53
CA GLN A 431 31.36 9.87 -24.70
C GLN A 431 30.44 11.06 -24.99
N ALA A 432 29.95 11.70 -23.92
CA ALA A 432 29.28 12.99 -23.99
C ALA A 432 30.27 14.05 -24.54
N SER A 433 30.32 14.19 -25.86
CA SER A 433 31.02 15.27 -26.53
C SER A 433 29.97 16.17 -27.18
N THR A 434 29.91 17.39 -26.66
CA THR A 434 29.38 18.62 -27.30
C THR A 434 28.03 18.50 -28.02
N MET A 435 26.95 18.86 -27.31
CA MET A 435 25.74 19.34 -27.99
C MET A 435 26.08 20.60 -28.80
N PRO A 436 25.67 20.72 -30.07
CA PRO A 436 25.75 21.97 -30.79
C PRO A 436 24.76 22.97 -30.19
N THR A 437 25.26 24.12 -29.76
CA THR A 437 24.44 25.31 -29.50
C THR A 437 24.01 25.88 -30.84
N ASP A 438 22.79 25.56 -31.29
CA ASP A 438 22.18 26.23 -32.44
C ASP A 438 21.23 27.34 -31.94
N PRO A 439 21.47 28.63 -32.26
CA PRO A 439 20.74 29.76 -31.70
C PRO A 439 19.62 30.20 -32.66
N LEU A 440 18.54 29.44 -32.80
CA LEU A 440 17.37 29.89 -33.58
C LEU A 440 16.05 29.36 -33.03
N LEU A 441 15.64 29.81 -31.85
CA LEU A 441 14.22 29.87 -31.45
C LEU A 441 13.99 31.12 -30.59
N GLY A 442 14.03 32.27 -31.24
CA GLY A 442 13.35 33.47 -30.76
C GLY A 442 11.87 33.37 -31.14
N GLY A 443 11.00 33.18 -30.15
CA GLY A 443 9.56 33.19 -30.29
C GLY A 443 8.95 33.33 -28.90
N GLU A 444 8.32 34.49 -28.66
CA GLU A 444 7.66 34.86 -27.41
C GLU A 444 6.64 33.80 -26.96
N TRP A 445 6.79 33.33 -25.72
CA TRP A 445 5.74 32.77 -24.87
C TRP A 445 6.03 33.13 -23.42
#